data_AF-A0A916PH71-F1
#
_entry.id   AF-A0A916PH71-F1
#
_cell.length_a   1.000
_cell.length_b   1.000
_cell.length_c   1.000
_cell.angle_alpha   90.00
_cell.angle_beta   90.00
_cell.angle_gamma   90.00
#
_symmetry.space_group_name_H-M   'P 1'
#
loop_
_entity.id
_entity.type
_entity.pdbx_description
1 polymer ?
#
loop_
_entity_poly.entity_id
_entity_poly.type
_entity_poly.pdbx_seq_one_letter_code
_entity_poly.pdbx_strand_id
1 'polypeptide(L)'
;MVAEDLSLTPEDWIAVTPPRVPDLRSLQEYVGSTQPVLLDWAVGLAFPCQQPMLHANGIAEIPKFRITPDYSAKKLDTDTWEDGTNGGLLGITDLLLRAHVMATYLSRDWARDWGSLRKFDTLVDAPPAQLELGTATRSGLWSPGKIRIGP
;
A
#
# COMPACT_ATOMS: atom_id res chain seq x y z
N MET A 1 -3.45 -30.39 -16.77
CA MET A 1 -2.26 -30.15 -15.93
C MET A 1 -1.60 -31.48 -15.68
N VAL A 2 -0.28 -31.55 -15.78
CA VAL A 2 0.54 -32.71 -15.39
C VAL A 2 1.64 -32.14 -14.49
N ALA A 3 1.87 -32.75 -13.33
CA ALA A 3 2.85 -32.31 -12.34
C ALA A 3 3.52 -33.55 -11.74
N GLU A 4 4.84 -33.50 -11.58
CA GLU A 4 5.64 -34.58 -11.02
C GLU A 4 6.63 -33.96 -10.03
N ASP A 5 6.75 -34.59 -8.86
CA ASP A 5 7.81 -34.33 -7.90
C ASP A 5 8.63 -35.60 -7.73
N LEU A 6 9.86 -35.55 -8.22
CA LEU A 6 10.82 -36.68 -8.20
C LEU A 6 11.89 -36.48 -7.11
N SER A 7 11.81 -35.38 -6.35
CA SER A 7 12.75 -35.12 -5.26
C SER A 7 12.38 -35.92 -4.02
N LEU A 8 13.40 -36.26 -3.24
CA LEU A 8 13.25 -36.85 -1.89
C LEU A 8 13.57 -35.82 -0.79
N THR A 9 14.00 -34.62 -1.17
CA THR A 9 14.34 -33.55 -0.23
C THR A 9 13.06 -32.98 0.38
N PRO A 10 12.91 -32.90 1.71
CA PRO A 10 11.67 -32.41 2.34
C PRO A 10 11.25 -30.99 1.98
N GLU A 11 12.19 -30.13 1.55
CA GLU A 11 11.92 -28.75 1.14
C GLU A 11 11.45 -28.63 -0.32
N ASP A 12 11.64 -29.67 -1.12
CA ASP A 12 11.19 -29.71 -2.51
C ASP A 12 9.76 -30.27 -2.52
N TRP A 13 8.78 -29.38 -2.62
CA TRP A 13 7.37 -29.77 -2.72
C TRP A 13 6.64 -28.87 -3.71
N ILE A 14 5.59 -29.39 -4.31
CA ILE A 14 4.73 -28.64 -5.24
C ILE A 14 3.26 -28.71 -4.82
N ALA A 15 2.56 -27.59 -4.91
CA ALA A 15 1.11 -27.52 -4.79
C ALA A 15 0.54 -26.78 -6.00
N VAL A 16 -0.58 -27.29 -6.51
CA VAL A 16 -1.20 -26.79 -7.74
C VAL A 16 -2.69 -26.53 -7.53
N THR A 17 -3.22 -25.55 -8.26
CA THR A 17 -4.66 -25.23 -8.26
C THR A 17 -5.22 -25.41 -9.67
N PRO A 18 -6.54 -25.68 -9.83
CA PRO A 18 -7.14 -25.80 -11.16
C PRO A 18 -6.86 -24.56 -12.03
N PRO A 19 -6.63 -24.73 -13.35
CA PRO A 19 -6.40 -23.61 -14.24
C PRO A 19 -7.65 -22.73 -14.34
N ARG A 20 -7.43 -21.42 -14.52
CA ARG A 20 -8.48 -20.43 -14.76
C ARG A 20 -8.08 -19.49 -15.88
N VAL A 21 -9.05 -19.03 -16.66
CA VAL A 21 -8.88 -17.91 -17.59
C VAL A 21 -9.40 -16.66 -16.87
N PRO A 22 -8.54 -15.72 -16.46
CA PRO A 22 -8.97 -14.55 -15.69
C PRO A 22 -9.66 -13.51 -16.57
N ASP A 23 -10.71 -12.90 -16.05
CA ASP A 23 -11.27 -11.67 -16.62
C ASP A 23 -10.37 -10.50 -16.23
N LEU A 24 -9.72 -9.91 -17.23
CA LEU A 24 -8.75 -8.83 -17.03
C LEU A 24 -9.37 -7.48 -17.38
N ARG A 25 -9.03 -6.46 -16.58
CA ARG A 25 -9.26 -5.04 -16.83
C ARG A 25 -8.01 -4.25 -16.48
N SER A 26 -7.86 -3.05 -17.04
CA SER A 26 -6.70 -2.21 -16.73
C SER A 26 -6.75 -1.70 -15.28
N LEU A 27 -5.58 -1.37 -14.73
CA LEU A 27 -5.49 -0.78 -13.39
C LEU A 27 -6.24 0.56 -13.33
N GLN A 28 -6.16 1.37 -14.39
CA GLN A 28 -6.87 2.64 -14.48
C GLN A 28 -8.40 2.47 -14.44
N GLU A 29 -8.95 1.47 -15.14
CA GLU A 29 -10.39 1.18 -15.09
C GLU A 29 -10.84 0.64 -13.73
N TYR A 30 -9.95 -0.07 -13.01
CA TYR A 30 -10.29 -0.65 -11.71
C TYR A 30 -10.17 0.33 -10.54
N VAL A 31 -9.02 1.00 -10.43
CA VAL A 31 -8.69 1.92 -9.33
C VAL A 31 -9.27 3.32 -9.59
N GLY A 32 -9.27 3.75 -10.86
CA GLY A 32 -9.68 5.09 -11.25
C GLY A 32 -8.67 6.17 -10.87
N SER A 33 -9.16 7.41 -10.78
CA SER A 33 -8.39 8.63 -10.49
C SER A 33 -8.94 9.43 -9.32
N THR A 34 -9.87 8.86 -8.55
CA THR A 34 -10.55 9.56 -7.43
C THR A 34 -10.44 8.81 -6.11
N GLN A 35 -10.22 7.49 -6.13
CA GLN A 35 -10.02 6.71 -4.92
C GLN A 35 -8.63 7.00 -4.36
N PRO A 36 -8.50 7.29 -3.05
CA PRO A 36 -7.19 7.51 -2.44
C PRO A 36 -6.31 6.27 -2.50
N VAL A 37 -5.08 6.43 -2.98
CA VAL A 37 -4.07 5.37 -3.10
C VAL A 37 -2.84 5.72 -2.26
N LEU A 38 -2.31 4.76 -1.54
CA LEU A 38 -0.96 4.83 -0.99
C LEU A 38 0.02 4.42 -2.09
N LEU A 39 0.65 5.41 -2.73
CA LEU A 39 1.70 5.19 -3.73
C LEU A 39 3.04 5.17 -3.00
N ASP A 40 3.76 4.04 -3.07
CA ASP A 40 5.14 4.01 -2.60
C ASP A 40 5.97 5.03 -3.39
N TRP A 41 6.99 5.61 -2.73
CA TRP A 41 7.76 6.72 -3.30
C TRP A 41 8.43 6.39 -4.65
N ALA A 42 8.74 5.12 -4.90
CA ALA A 42 9.38 4.65 -6.13
C ALA A 42 8.45 4.63 -7.36
N VAL A 43 7.13 4.63 -7.17
CA VAL A 43 6.17 4.38 -8.28
C VAL A 43 5.40 5.60 -8.74
N GLY A 44 5.51 6.74 -8.02
CA GLY A 44 4.66 7.92 -8.27
C GLY A 44 4.70 8.46 -9.70
N LEU A 45 5.88 8.44 -10.36
CA LEU A 45 6.01 8.94 -11.74
C LEU A 45 5.33 8.02 -12.77
N ALA A 46 5.24 6.72 -12.50
CA ALA A 46 4.59 5.76 -13.40
C ALA A 46 3.06 5.76 -13.27
N PHE A 47 2.53 6.26 -12.15
CA PHE A 47 1.09 6.32 -11.85
C PHE A 47 0.61 7.77 -11.62
N PRO A 48 0.77 8.67 -12.60
CA PRO A 48 0.54 10.11 -12.41
C PRO A 48 -0.94 10.48 -12.26
N CYS A 49 -1.86 9.59 -12.65
CA CYS A 49 -3.30 9.85 -12.64
C CYS A 49 -4.01 9.28 -11.42
N GLN A 50 -3.31 8.50 -10.58
CA GLN A 50 -3.86 7.98 -9.33
C GLN A 50 -3.85 9.11 -8.30
N GLN A 51 -4.98 9.29 -7.61
CA GLN A 51 -5.09 10.27 -6.53
C GLN A 51 -4.36 9.71 -5.29
N PRO A 52 -3.23 10.31 -4.84
CA PRO A 52 -2.61 9.89 -3.59
C PRO A 52 -3.52 10.22 -2.42
N MET A 53 -3.43 9.46 -1.33
CA MET A 53 -4.05 9.85 -0.06
C MET A 53 -3.50 11.21 0.39
N LEU A 54 -4.40 12.13 0.70
CA LEU A 54 -4.04 13.45 1.21
C LEU A 54 -4.10 13.48 2.73
N HIS A 55 -3.60 14.57 3.31
CA HIS A 55 -3.78 14.88 4.72
C HIS A 55 -4.13 16.36 4.90
N ALA A 56 -4.94 16.66 5.91
CA ALA A 56 -5.30 18.03 6.29
C ALA A 56 -5.44 18.13 7.81
N ASN A 57 -4.98 19.23 8.40
CA ASN A 57 -5.11 19.50 9.84
C ASN A 57 -4.60 18.38 10.76
N GLY A 58 -3.55 17.65 10.33
CA GLY A 58 -2.96 16.53 11.08
C GLY A 58 -3.67 15.18 10.92
N ILE A 59 -4.71 15.10 10.09
CA ILE A 59 -5.47 13.86 9.82
C ILE A 59 -5.24 13.43 8.38
N ALA A 60 -4.92 12.14 8.18
CA ALA A 60 -4.71 11.54 6.87
C ALA A 60 -5.99 10.86 6.35
N GLU A 61 -6.19 10.85 5.04
CA GLU A 61 -7.21 10.05 4.37
C GLU A 61 -6.91 8.54 4.48
N ILE A 62 -7.95 7.72 4.48
CA ILE A 62 -7.81 6.26 4.51
C ILE A 62 -7.66 5.73 3.07
N PRO A 63 -6.50 5.20 2.67
CA PRO A 63 -6.30 4.68 1.31
C PRO A 63 -7.13 3.41 1.06
N LYS A 64 -7.55 3.22 -0.19
CA LYS A 64 -8.26 2.01 -0.65
C LYS A 64 -7.31 0.98 -1.26
N PHE A 65 -6.20 1.45 -1.81
CA PHE A 65 -5.19 0.63 -2.45
C PHE A 65 -3.79 1.07 -2.04
N ARG A 66 -2.82 0.15 -2.19
CA ARG A 66 -1.39 0.43 -2.17
C ARG A 66 -0.74 -0.07 -3.46
N ILE A 67 0.06 0.76 -4.11
CA ILE A 67 0.87 0.37 -5.27
C ILE A 67 2.34 0.40 -4.85
N THR A 68 3.02 -0.73 -5.03
CA THR A 68 4.42 -0.91 -4.62
C THR A 68 5.31 -1.27 -5.82
N PRO A 69 6.63 -1.03 -5.75
CA PRO A 69 7.57 -1.54 -6.75
C PRO A 69 7.70 -3.08 -6.68
N ASP A 70 8.63 -3.62 -7.46
CA ASP A 70 9.00 -5.04 -7.47
C ASP A 70 9.37 -5.56 -6.09
N TYR A 71 9.39 -6.89 -5.95
CA TYR A 71 9.58 -7.53 -4.65
C TYR A 71 10.85 -7.08 -3.91
N SER A 72 11.99 -6.92 -4.61
CA SER A 72 13.26 -6.63 -3.95
C SER A 72 13.30 -5.18 -3.46
N ALA A 73 12.93 -4.22 -4.32
CA ALA A 73 12.86 -2.81 -3.95
C ALA A 73 11.83 -2.58 -2.83
N LYS A 74 10.69 -3.27 -2.86
CA LYS A 74 9.67 -3.17 -1.81
C LYS A 74 10.24 -3.60 -0.45
N LYS A 75 10.90 -4.77 -0.42
CA LYS A 75 11.41 -5.38 0.81
C LYS A 75 12.60 -4.61 1.41
N LEU A 76 13.48 -4.11 0.56
CA LEU A 76 14.74 -3.50 1.00
C LEU A 76 14.61 -1.99 1.21
N ASP A 77 13.80 -1.31 0.38
CA ASP A 77 13.79 0.14 0.32
C ASP A 77 12.47 0.76 0.80
N THR A 78 11.32 0.39 0.20
CA THR A 78 10.08 1.12 0.50
C THR A 78 9.50 0.74 1.86
N ASP A 79 9.40 -0.56 2.18
CA ASP A 79 8.87 -1.00 3.48
C ASP A 79 9.69 -0.47 4.66
N THR A 80 11.02 -0.34 4.50
CA THR A 80 11.92 0.12 5.57
C THR A 80 11.91 1.65 5.70
N TRP A 81 11.77 2.37 4.59
CA TRP A 81 11.77 3.83 4.58
C TRP A 81 10.51 4.43 5.23
N GLU A 82 9.33 3.87 4.93
CA GLU A 82 8.05 4.38 5.40
C GLU A 82 7.41 3.54 6.53
N ASP A 83 8.22 2.80 7.29
CA ASP A 83 7.75 2.04 8.45
C ASP A 83 7.18 2.94 9.57
N GLY A 84 6.37 2.36 10.44
CA GLY A 84 5.78 3.08 11.57
C GLY A 84 6.78 3.44 12.67
N THR A 85 7.93 2.78 12.77
CA THR A 85 8.93 3.07 13.82
C THR A 85 9.69 4.36 13.56
N ASN A 86 9.83 4.75 12.31
CA ASN A 86 10.49 5.96 11.84
C ASN A 86 9.48 7.07 11.45
N GLY A 87 8.18 6.85 11.68
CA GLY A 87 7.11 7.84 11.46
C GLY A 87 6.49 7.84 10.06
N GLY A 88 6.72 6.79 9.27
CA GLY A 88 6.15 6.63 7.94
C GLY A 88 4.69 6.18 7.93
N LEU A 89 4.11 6.18 6.72
CA LEU A 89 2.67 5.99 6.52
C LEU A 89 2.20 4.56 6.82
N LEU A 90 3.09 3.57 6.79
CA LEU A 90 2.73 2.18 7.09
C LEU A 90 2.31 2.00 8.55
N GLY A 91 2.79 2.86 9.46
CA GLY A 91 2.34 2.86 10.85
C GLY A 91 0.84 3.13 11.00
N ILE A 92 0.23 3.91 10.10
CA ILE A 92 -1.21 4.18 10.10
C ILE A 92 -1.96 3.02 9.47
N THR A 93 -1.52 2.56 8.30
CA THR A 93 -2.25 1.53 7.55
C THR A 93 -2.21 0.18 8.24
N ASP A 94 -1.09 -0.21 8.84
CA ASP A 94 -0.93 -1.53 9.46
C ASP A 94 -1.76 -1.69 10.73
N LEU A 95 -2.09 -0.58 11.41
CA LEU A 95 -2.94 -0.57 12.60
C LEU A 95 -4.44 -0.61 12.27
N LEU A 96 -4.86 0.01 11.17
CA LEU A 96 -6.28 0.25 10.86
C LEU A 96 -6.82 -0.62 9.72
N LEU A 97 -5.96 -1.08 8.82
CA LEU A 97 -6.33 -1.73 7.56
C LEU A 97 -5.73 -3.13 7.46
N ARG A 98 -6.47 -4.01 6.78
CA ARG A 98 -5.96 -5.32 6.33
C ARG A 98 -5.63 -5.24 4.85
N ALA A 99 -4.39 -5.58 4.49
CA ALA A 99 -3.93 -5.58 3.11
C ALA A 99 -4.07 -6.96 2.45
N HIS A 100 -4.61 -6.99 1.24
CA HIS A 100 -4.72 -8.19 0.41
C HIS A 100 -4.04 -7.97 -0.94
N VAL A 101 -3.03 -8.79 -1.27
CA VAL A 101 -2.35 -8.73 -2.57
C VAL A 101 -3.29 -9.18 -3.69
N MET A 102 -3.32 -8.42 -4.78
CA MET A 102 -4.14 -8.69 -5.95
C MET A 102 -3.30 -9.31 -7.07
N ALA A 103 -3.90 -10.20 -7.86
CA ALA A 103 -3.25 -10.77 -9.03
C ALA A 103 -3.21 -9.74 -10.16
N THR A 104 -2.01 -9.30 -10.53
CA THR A 104 -1.77 -8.28 -11.56
C THR A 104 -0.71 -8.76 -12.55
N TYR A 105 -0.81 -8.28 -13.79
CA TYR A 105 0.05 -8.69 -14.89
C TYR A 105 0.42 -7.49 -15.76
N LEU A 106 1.64 -7.47 -16.28
CA LEU A 106 2.05 -6.48 -17.27
C LEU A 106 1.60 -6.94 -18.66
N SER A 107 0.98 -6.04 -19.44
CA SER A 107 0.47 -6.38 -20.77
C SER A 107 1.60 -6.80 -21.70
N ARG A 108 1.53 -8.03 -22.23
CA ARG A 108 2.49 -8.61 -23.21
C ARG A 108 3.91 -8.80 -22.69
N ASP A 109 4.14 -8.66 -21.39
CA ASP A 109 5.44 -8.92 -20.74
C ASP A 109 5.21 -9.75 -19.47
N TRP A 110 4.79 -11.00 -19.66
CA TRP A 110 4.25 -11.86 -18.61
C TRP A 110 5.29 -12.38 -17.61
N ALA A 111 6.58 -12.26 -17.94
CA ALA A 111 7.69 -12.71 -17.10
C ALA A 111 8.28 -11.59 -16.24
N ARG A 112 7.75 -10.35 -16.36
CA ARG A 112 8.28 -9.19 -15.65
C ARG A 112 7.48 -8.88 -14.38
N ASP A 113 8.20 -8.77 -13.26
CA ASP A 113 7.66 -8.17 -12.03
C ASP A 113 7.65 -6.65 -12.18
N TRP A 114 6.46 -6.08 -12.36
CA TRP A 114 6.28 -4.62 -12.40
C TRP A 114 6.13 -4.02 -11.00
N GLY A 115 5.88 -4.86 -10.00
CA GLY A 115 5.43 -4.48 -8.68
C GLY A 115 4.11 -5.13 -8.30
N SER A 116 3.41 -4.54 -7.33
CA SER A 116 2.18 -5.15 -6.83
C SER A 116 1.10 -4.15 -6.44
N LEU A 117 -0.14 -4.61 -6.52
CA LEU A 117 -1.32 -3.90 -6.04
C LEU A 117 -1.85 -4.61 -4.80
N ARG A 118 -2.06 -3.88 -3.72
CA ARG A 118 -2.79 -4.37 -2.54
C ARG A 118 -4.09 -3.61 -2.39
N LYS A 119 -5.17 -4.33 -2.08
CA LYS A 119 -6.43 -3.74 -1.64
C LYS A 119 -6.43 -3.66 -0.12
N PHE A 120 -6.89 -2.53 0.43
CA PHE A 120 -7.12 -2.38 1.85
C PHE A 120 -8.60 -2.57 2.19
N ASP A 121 -8.86 -3.34 3.24
CA ASP A 121 -10.17 -3.44 3.88
C ASP A 121 -10.06 -2.94 5.33
N THR A 122 -11.06 -2.19 5.81
CA THR A 122 -11.07 -1.67 7.18
C THR A 122 -11.37 -2.78 8.19
N LEU A 123 -10.71 -2.74 9.34
CA LEU A 123 -10.96 -3.71 10.42
C LEU A 123 -12.35 -3.54 11.04
N VAL A 124 -12.83 -2.30 11.09
CA VAL A 124 -14.16 -1.92 11.61
C VAL A 124 -14.78 -0.92 10.65
N ASP A 125 -16.10 -0.94 10.53
CA ASP A 125 -16.85 0.10 9.82
C ASP A 125 -17.00 1.33 10.72
N ALA A 126 -16.33 2.42 10.35
CA ALA A 126 -16.30 3.66 11.12
C ALA A 126 -16.31 4.88 10.19
N PRO A 127 -17.17 5.88 10.47
CA PRO A 127 -17.19 7.11 9.68
C PRO A 127 -16.01 8.04 10.04
N PRO A 128 -15.63 8.97 9.14
CA PRO A 128 -14.69 10.04 9.47
C PRO A 128 -15.20 10.94 10.62
N ALA A 129 -14.27 11.48 11.41
CA ALA A 129 -14.60 12.39 12.50
C ALA A 129 -14.92 13.82 12.00
N GLN A 130 -15.76 14.54 12.75
CA GLN A 130 -15.95 15.98 12.59
C GLN A 130 -14.90 16.71 13.44
N LEU A 131 -14.13 17.61 12.80
CA LEU A 131 -13.06 18.34 13.50
C LEU A 131 -13.59 19.67 14.04
N GLU A 132 -13.33 19.93 15.31
CA GLU A 132 -13.47 21.25 15.90
C GLU A 132 -12.17 22.03 15.67
N LEU A 133 -12.24 23.07 14.83
CA LEU A 133 -11.08 23.86 14.45
C LEU A 133 -11.12 25.24 15.12
N GLY A 134 -9.94 25.77 15.40
CA GLY A 134 -9.75 27.10 15.96
C GLY A 134 -8.41 27.69 15.55
N THR A 135 -8.24 28.98 15.82
CA THR A 135 -7.01 29.72 15.51
C THR A 135 -6.47 30.36 16.78
N ALA A 136 -5.14 30.41 16.92
CA ALA A 136 -4.48 31.10 18.03
C ALA A 136 -3.23 31.81 17.54
N THR A 137 -3.01 33.05 18.02
CA THR A 137 -1.75 33.75 17.80
C THR A 137 -0.68 33.23 18.75
N ARG A 138 0.49 32.88 18.22
CA ARG A 138 1.66 32.41 18.97
C ARG A 138 2.87 33.27 18.63
N SER A 139 3.85 33.33 19.53
CA SER A 139 5.12 34.01 19.25
C SER A 139 5.99 33.16 18.31
N GLY A 140 6.95 33.78 17.63
CA GLY A 140 7.81 33.09 16.65
C GLY A 140 8.76 32.03 17.24
N LEU A 141 8.93 32.00 18.56
CA LEU A 141 9.74 31.00 19.28
C LEU A 141 8.88 30.07 20.15
N TRP A 142 7.55 30.17 20.06
CA TRP A 142 6.67 29.31 20.82
C TRP A 142 6.78 27.85 20.33
N SER A 143 6.84 26.91 21.27
CA SER A 143 6.73 25.47 21.02
C SER A 143 5.83 24.84 22.08
N PRO A 144 4.88 23.96 21.69
CA PRO A 144 4.04 23.23 22.65
C PRO A 144 4.77 22.08 23.34
N GLY A 145 6.05 21.86 23.05
CA GLY A 145 6.83 20.71 23.54
C GLY A 145 7.48 19.93 22.39
N LYS A 146 8.19 18.86 22.73
CA LYS A 146 8.84 17.97 21.76
C LYS A 146 7.83 16.96 21.20
N ILE A 147 7.98 16.59 19.92
CA ILE A 147 7.25 15.48 19.30
C ILE A 147 7.79 14.15 19.83
N ARG A 148 6.91 13.17 20.01
CA ARG A 148 7.31 11.80 20.36
C ARG A 148 7.93 11.12 19.13
N ILE A 149 9.21 10.77 19.22
CA ILE A 149 9.97 10.07 18.16
C ILE A 149 10.46 8.68 18.59
N GLY A 150 10.11 8.26 19.81
CA GLY A 150 10.54 6.99 20.41
C GLY A 150 9.81 6.71 21.73
N PRO A 151 10.07 5.55 22.35
CA PRO A 151 9.60 5.23 23.70
C PRO A 151 10.25 6.13 24.76
#